data_AF-A0AB73KQD0-F1
#
_entry.id   AF-A0AB73KQD0-F1
#
_cell.length_a   1.000
_cell.length_b   1.000
_cell.length_c   1.000
_cell.angle_alpha   90.00
_cell.angle_beta   90.00
_cell.angle_gamma   90.00
#
_symmetry.space_group_name_H-M   'P 1'
#
loop_
_entity.id
_entity.type
_entity.pdbx_description
1 polymer ?
#
loop_
_entity_poly.entity_id
_entity_poly.type
_entity_poly.pdbx_seq_one_letter_code
_entity_poly.pdbx_strand_id
1 'polypeptide(L)'
;MPKLPEVARNPLARIARRWTPSPVTVQRACAAALAMAVVIVVTGGAVRLTSSGLGCPTWPKCTDQSLTATSEMGFHGAIEFTNRMLTYVLCAAVGWAIIAVRSQKPWRRSLTRLGWAQFWVVMGNAVLGGITVLTGLNPYVVSGHFLLSSALITVAVVTWQRAREGDGAARPLVGRPVQQLAWVLTVGCALLIAVGTVVTGAGPHAGDSTEVHRIPIDWKTVAQLHADLAWVVVALTLALWFVLRAVDAPAGPKARIRDLFLVLLAQGVIGYVQYFTHLPEVLVGLHMLGSALIWIGVLRVAMSMRERPSAQPGIPGPAQSGSALASTA
;
A
#
# COMPACT_ATOMS: atom_id res chain seq x y z
N MET A 1 -12.43 39.78 15.70
CA MET A 1 -12.95 38.40 15.81
C MET A 1 -13.34 37.91 14.41
N PRO A 2 -12.83 36.77 13.92
CA PRO A 2 -13.29 36.25 12.63
C PRO A 2 -14.79 35.93 12.72
N LYS A 3 -15.58 36.41 11.75
CA LYS A 3 -17.03 36.27 11.74
C LYS A 3 -17.40 34.77 11.74
N LEU A 4 -18.31 34.36 12.62
CA LEU A 4 -18.86 32.99 12.75
C LEU A 4 -19.17 32.25 11.41
N PRO A 5 -19.60 32.90 10.31
CA PRO A 5 -19.87 32.22 9.03
C PRO A 5 -18.62 31.65 8.33
N GLU A 6 -17.43 32.18 8.60
CA GLU A 6 -16.18 31.74 7.96
C GLU A 6 -15.62 30.48 8.63
N VAL A 7 -15.89 30.33 9.93
CA VAL A 7 -15.43 29.22 10.79
C VAL A 7 -16.22 27.92 10.53
N ALA A 8 -17.48 28.02 10.08
CA ALA A 8 -18.32 26.87 9.75
C ALA A 8 -18.00 26.23 8.39
N ARG A 9 -17.34 26.95 7.47
CA ARG A 9 -17.16 26.52 6.07
C ARG A 9 -16.04 25.48 5.86
N ASN A 10 -15.10 25.32 6.79
CA ASN A 10 -14.00 24.36 6.63
C ASN A 10 -13.54 23.75 7.97
N PRO A 11 -14.10 22.61 8.41
CA PRO A 11 -13.75 21.99 9.68
C PRO A 11 -12.27 21.59 9.78
N LEU A 12 -11.67 21.15 8.67
CA LEU A 12 -10.23 20.82 8.62
C LEU A 12 -9.36 22.06 8.84
N ALA A 13 -9.74 23.20 8.27
CA ALA A 13 -9.04 24.46 8.51
C ALA A 13 -9.18 24.94 9.96
N ARG A 14 -10.32 24.67 10.61
CA ARG A 14 -10.53 24.98 12.02
C ARG A 14 -9.61 24.16 12.92
N ILE A 15 -9.51 22.85 12.68
CA ILE A 15 -8.60 21.96 13.40
C ILE A 15 -7.15 22.41 13.20
N ALA A 16 -6.73 22.64 11.95
CA ALA A 16 -5.37 23.07 11.62
C ALA A 16 -4.96 24.43 12.23
N ARG A 17 -5.93 25.30 12.55
CA ARG A 17 -5.67 26.55 13.28
C ARG A 17 -5.43 26.34 14.77
N ARG A 18 -6.09 25.33 15.38
CA ARG A 18 -6.08 25.08 16.82
C ARG A 18 -5.09 24.01 17.26
N TRP A 19 -4.64 23.19 16.32
CA TRP A 19 -3.77 22.06 16.58
C TRP A 19 -2.67 21.98 15.52
N THR A 20 -1.44 21.75 15.97
CA THR A 20 -0.29 21.52 15.09
C THR A 20 0.44 20.27 15.59
N PRO A 21 0.21 19.10 14.96
CA PRO A 21 0.84 17.86 15.39
C PRO A 21 2.36 17.90 15.23
N SER A 22 3.05 17.18 16.11
CA SER A 22 4.46 16.88 15.93
C SER A 22 4.70 16.03 14.68
N PRO A 23 5.91 16.05 14.08
CA PRO A 23 6.26 15.16 12.97
C PRO A 23 6.04 13.68 13.30
N VAL A 24 6.33 13.27 14.54
CA VAL A 24 6.12 11.88 14.99
C VAL A 24 4.64 11.50 14.97
N THR A 25 3.76 12.41 15.38
CA THR A 25 2.30 12.19 15.34
C THR A 25 1.83 11.96 13.90
N VAL A 26 2.30 12.77 12.95
CA VAL A 26 1.97 12.60 11.53
C VAL A 26 2.49 11.27 11.00
N GLN A 27 3.74 10.91 11.32
CA GLN A 27 4.33 9.64 10.91
C GLN A 27 3.55 8.44 11.46
N ARG A 28 3.14 8.48 12.74
CA ARG A 28 2.30 7.45 13.35
C ARG A 28 0.91 7.36 12.72
N ALA A 29 0.30 8.50 12.39
CA ALA A 29 -0.99 8.51 11.69
C ALA A 29 -0.89 7.86 10.29
N CYS A 30 0.13 8.21 9.51
CA CYS A 30 0.36 7.58 8.21
C CYS A 30 0.73 6.09 8.33
N ALA A 31 1.49 5.71 9.37
CA ALA A 31 1.81 4.31 9.64
C ALA A 31 0.57 3.50 10.01
N ALA A 32 -0.34 4.07 10.80
CA ALA A 32 -1.60 3.44 11.17
C ALA A 32 -2.49 3.22 9.94
N ALA A 33 -2.59 4.18 9.03
CA ALA A 33 -3.31 4.02 7.76
C ALA A 33 -2.71 2.90 6.89
N LEU A 34 -1.36 2.86 6.78
CA LEU A 34 -0.67 1.77 6.08
C LEU A 34 -0.91 0.40 6.74
N ALA A 35 -0.82 0.33 8.06
CA ALA A 35 -1.07 -0.91 8.80
C ALA A 35 -2.51 -1.40 8.59
N MET A 36 -3.49 -0.50 8.67
CA MET A 36 -4.89 -0.84 8.39
C MET A 36 -5.12 -1.26 6.93
N ALA A 37 -4.39 -0.69 5.97
CA ALA A 37 -4.44 -1.12 4.58
C ALA A 37 -3.89 -2.55 4.38
N VAL A 38 -2.92 -2.98 5.20
CA VAL A 38 -2.46 -4.39 5.20
C VAL A 38 -3.47 -5.28 5.92
N VAL A 39 -3.99 -4.84 7.08
CA VAL A 39 -4.99 -5.61 7.84
C VAL A 39 -6.21 -5.91 6.99
N ILE A 40 -6.76 -4.92 6.26
CA ILE A 40 -7.95 -5.14 5.43
C ILE A 40 -7.71 -6.13 4.29
N VAL A 41 -6.48 -6.18 3.74
CA VAL A 41 -6.11 -7.17 2.71
C VAL A 41 -6.09 -8.58 3.31
N VAL A 42 -5.54 -8.74 4.51
CA VAL A 42 -5.49 -10.04 5.20
C VAL A 42 -6.88 -10.49 5.62
N THR A 43 -7.70 -9.61 6.18
CA THR A 43 -9.07 -9.96 6.60
C THR A 43 -9.98 -10.21 5.41
N GLY A 44 -9.83 -9.47 4.30
CA GLY A 44 -10.49 -9.79 3.03
C GLY A 44 -10.04 -11.14 2.45
N GLY A 45 -8.76 -11.48 2.60
CA GLY A 45 -8.25 -12.82 2.31
C GLY A 45 -8.92 -13.89 3.17
N ALA A 46 -9.07 -13.64 4.48
CA ALA A 46 -9.76 -14.56 5.39
C ALA A 46 -11.22 -14.77 4.99
N VAL A 47 -11.96 -13.71 4.64
CA VAL A 47 -13.34 -13.82 4.10
C VAL A 47 -13.40 -14.79 2.94
N ARG A 48 -12.48 -14.69 1.98
CA ARG A 48 -12.42 -15.59 0.82
C ARG A 48 -12.08 -17.02 1.25
N LEU A 49 -11.06 -17.18 2.08
CA LEU A 49 -10.55 -18.50 2.47
C LEU A 49 -11.55 -19.29 3.30
N THR A 50 -12.40 -18.61 4.09
CA THR A 50 -13.49 -19.23 4.84
C THR A 50 -14.79 -19.34 4.03
N SER A 51 -14.77 -19.10 2.71
CA SER A 51 -15.95 -19.11 1.84
C SER A 51 -17.08 -18.16 2.30
N SER A 52 -16.72 -17.05 2.93
CA SER A 52 -17.66 -16.08 3.48
C SER A 52 -17.96 -14.92 2.54
N GLY A 53 -17.43 -14.90 1.30
CA GLY A 53 -17.54 -13.75 0.39
C GLY A 53 -18.98 -13.36 0.02
N LEU A 54 -19.92 -14.30 0.11
CA LEU A 54 -21.37 -14.08 -0.07
C LEU A 54 -22.15 -14.16 1.24
N GLY A 55 -21.45 -14.09 2.38
CA GLY A 55 -22.05 -14.10 3.71
C GLY A 55 -23.07 -12.98 3.91
N CYS A 56 -22.89 -11.82 3.26
CA CYS A 56 -23.89 -10.78 3.06
C CYS A 56 -24.25 -10.71 1.56
N PRO A 57 -25.40 -11.25 1.11
CA PRO A 57 -25.71 -11.41 -0.32
C PRO A 57 -25.97 -10.09 -1.06
N THR A 58 -26.17 -8.98 -0.36
CA THR A 58 -26.40 -7.66 -0.98
C THR A 58 -25.34 -6.64 -0.55
N TRP A 59 -25.39 -5.48 -1.19
CA TRP A 59 -24.57 -4.31 -0.86
C TRP A 59 -25.33 -3.04 -1.24
N PRO A 60 -25.32 -1.95 -0.44
CA PRO A 60 -24.56 -1.73 0.80
C PRO A 60 -25.20 -2.33 2.06
N LYS A 61 -26.46 -2.76 1.98
CA LYS A 61 -27.09 -3.56 3.03
C LYS A 61 -26.46 -4.96 3.10
N CYS A 62 -26.65 -5.68 4.19
CA CYS A 62 -26.19 -7.07 4.28
C CYS A 62 -27.23 -8.04 3.71
N THR A 63 -28.52 -7.74 3.88
CA THR A 63 -29.66 -8.39 3.20
C THR A 63 -30.62 -7.33 2.64
N ASP A 64 -31.66 -7.70 1.90
CA ASP A 64 -32.65 -6.73 1.40
C ASP A 64 -33.32 -5.93 2.53
N GLN A 65 -33.51 -6.59 3.68
CA GLN A 65 -34.23 -6.07 4.83
C GLN A 65 -33.31 -5.50 5.93
N SER A 66 -32.03 -5.88 5.98
CA SER A 66 -31.11 -5.53 7.07
C SER A 66 -29.80 -4.91 6.61
N LEU A 67 -29.39 -3.82 7.28
CA LEU A 67 -28.06 -3.23 7.12
C LEU A 67 -26.95 -4.07 7.77
N THR A 68 -27.29 -4.89 8.76
CA THR A 68 -26.35 -5.70 9.55
C THR A 68 -26.55 -7.19 9.34
N ALA A 69 -25.54 -8.00 9.63
CA ALA A 69 -25.70 -9.46 9.67
C ALA A 69 -26.79 -9.86 10.68
N THR A 70 -27.68 -10.76 10.28
CA THR A 70 -28.69 -11.36 11.16
C THR A 70 -28.18 -12.67 11.73
N SER A 71 -28.79 -13.16 12.82
CA SER A 71 -28.42 -14.44 13.44
C SER A 71 -28.58 -15.63 12.48
N GLU A 72 -29.54 -15.56 11.55
CA GLU A 72 -29.80 -16.58 10.53
C GLU A 72 -28.65 -16.76 9.53
N MET A 73 -27.83 -15.71 9.34
CA MET A 73 -26.68 -15.74 8.43
C MET A 73 -25.45 -16.44 9.05
N GLY A 74 -25.54 -16.78 10.34
CA GLY A 74 -24.55 -17.57 11.06
C GLY A 74 -23.13 -17.02 10.97
N PHE A 75 -22.17 -17.94 10.93
CA PHE A 75 -20.74 -17.63 10.98
C PHE A 75 -20.22 -16.88 9.75
N HIS A 76 -20.65 -17.27 8.54
CA HIS A 76 -20.20 -16.63 7.30
C HIS A 76 -20.68 -15.18 7.17
N GLY A 77 -21.93 -14.91 7.55
CA GLY A 77 -22.46 -13.54 7.60
C GLY A 77 -21.70 -12.66 8.60
N ALA A 78 -21.34 -13.19 9.77
CA ALA A 78 -20.55 -12.47 10.77
C ALA A 78 -19.14 -12.12 10.25
N ILE A 79 -18.47 -13.04 9.55
CA ILE A 79 -17.13 -12.80 8.98
C ILE A 79 -17.16 -11.68 7.92
N GLU A 80 -18.07 -11.78 6.96
CA GLU A 80 -18.20 -10.81 5.87
C GLU A 80 -18.57 -9.42 6.41
N PHE A 81 -19.58 -9.36 7.29
CA PHE A 81 -19.98 -8.10 7.90
C PHE A 81 -18.86 -7.47 8.74
N THR A 82 -18.08 -8.29 9.47
CA THR A 82 -16.91 -7.79 10.23
C THR A 82 -15.88 -7.15 9.31
N ASN A 83 -15.59 -7.76 8.15
CA ASN A 83 -14.69 -7.18 7.17
C ASN A 83 -15.24 -5.86 6.58
N ARG A 84 -16.55 -5.76 6.35
CA ARG A 84 -17.21 -4.49 5.99
C ARG A 84 -17.02 -3.44 7.08
N MET A 85 -17.14 -3.80 8.37
CA MET A 85 -16.93 -2.88 9.48
C MET A 85 -15.47 -2.42 9.60
N LEU A 86 -14.51 -3.29 9.33
CA LEU A 86 -13.08 -2.93 9.30
C LEU A 86 -12.77 -1.86 8.23
N THR A 87 -13.56 -1.78 7.16
CA THR A 87 -13.43 -0.70 6.17
C THR A 87 -13.72 0.67 6.81
N TYR A 88 -14.65 0.77 7.78
CA TYR A 88 -14.86 2.02 8.51
C TYR A 88 -13.68 2.36 9.43
N VAL A 89 -13.05 1.35 10.03
CA VAL A 89 -11.82 1.55 10.83
C VAL A 89 -10.67 2.04 9.93
N LEU A 90 -10.53 1.48 8.73
CA LEU A 90 -9.60 1.97 7.71
C LEU A 90 -9.91 3.42 7.31
N CYS A 91 -11.17 3.76 7.05
CA CYS A 91 -11.59 5.13 6.77
C CYS A 91 -11.24 6.09 7.91
N ALA A 92 -11.40 5.67 9.17
CA ALA A 92 -11.00 6.46 10.33
C ALA A 92 -9.49 6.67 10.40
N ALA A 93 -8.69 5.63 10.13
CA ALA A 93 -7.23 5.72 10.08
C ALA A 93 -6.74 6.65 8.96
N VAL A 94 -7.33 6.54 7.75
CA VAL A 94 -7.05 7.44 6.62
C VAL A 94 -7.48 8.87 6.93
N GLY A 95 -8.67 9.06 7.50
CA GLY A 95 -9.18 10.36 7.94
C GLY A 95 -8.25 11.00 8.98
N TRP A 96 -7.77 10.23 9.94
CA TRP A 96 -6.79 10.68 10.92
C TRP A 96 -5.47 11.10 10.27
N ALA A 97 -4.96 10.32 9.31
CA ALA A 97 -3.77 10.69 8.55
C ALA A 97 -3.97 12.00 7.77
N ILE A 98 -5.13 12.19 7.11
CA ILE A 98 -5.47 13.44 6.39
C ILE A 98 -5.49 14.63 7.36
N ILE A 99 -6.17 14.50 8.50
CA ILE A 99 -6.28 15.56 9.51
C ILE A 99 -4.90 15.92 10.07
N ALA A 100 -4.08 14.92 10.43
CA ALA A 100 -2.73 15.13 10.97
C ALA A 100 -1.82 15.82 9.95
N VAL A 101 -1.78 15.32 8.71
CA VAL A 101 -0.98 15.91 7.61
C VAL A 101 -1.43 17.35 7.30
N ARG A 102 -2.74 17.60 7.26
CA ARG A 102 -3.31 18.92 6.92
C ARG A 102 -3.06 19.97 8.01
N SER A 103 -2.90 19.52 9.25
CA SER A 103 -2.69 20.36 10.45
C SER A 103 -1.21 20.60 10.76
N GLN A 104 -0.30 19.82 10.18
CA GLN A 104 1.14 20.00 10.35
C GLN A 104 1.61 21.32 9.72
N LYS A 105 2.53 22.02 10.41
CA LYS A 105 3.18 23.25 9.92
C LYS A 105 4.68 23.01 9.69
N PRO A 106 5.26 23.54 8.60
CA PRO A 106 4.59 24.21 7.48
C PRO A 106 3.67 23.26 6.70
N TRP A 107 2.60 23.80 6.08
CA TRP A 107 1.61 22.96 5.39
C TRP A 107 2.15 22.40 4.07
N ARG A 108 2.24 21.06 3.99
CA ARG A 108 2.76 20.32 2.84
C ARG A 108 1.62 19.85 1.93
N ARG A 109 1.26 20.66 0.92
CA ARG A 109 0.15 20.35 -0.01
C ARG A 109 0.30 19.00 -0.71
N SER A 110 1.52 18.64 -1.09
CA SER A 110 1.82 17.35 -1.74
C SER A 110 1.45 16.16 -0.85
N LEU A 111 1.73 16.24 0.45
CA LEU A 111 1.40 15.20 1.42
C LEU A 111 -0.11 15.14 1.68
N THR A 112 -0.79 16.30 1.73
CA THR A 112 -2.26 16.35 1.84
C THR A 112 -2.95 15.72 0.63
N ARG A 113 -2.42 15.94 -0.60
CA ARG A 113 -2.94 15.31 -1.82
C ARG A 113 -2.83 13.78 -1.76
N LEU A 114 -1.72 13.25 -1.23
CA LEU A 114 -1.56 11.81 -1.03
C LEU A 114 -2.56 11.26 -0.01
N GLY A 115 -2.85 12.00 1.07
CA GLY A 115 -3.91 11.65 2.01
C GLY A 115 -5.29 11.53 1.33
N TRP A 116 -5.66 12.51 0.50
CA TRP A 116 -6.92 12.45 -0.27
C TRP A 116 -6.91 11.39 -1.36
N ALA A 117 -5.76 11.08 -1.96
CA ALA A 117 -5.64 9.96 -2.87
C ALA A 117 -5.96 8.63 -2.17
N GLN A 118 -5.52 8.42 -0.92
CA GLN A 118 -5.92 7.24 -0.14
C GLN A 118 -7.44 7.17 0.02
N PHE A 119 -8.10 8.29 0.37
CA PHE A 119 -9.56 8.35 0.48
C PHE A 119 -10.24 7.88 -0.81
N TRP A 120 -9.87 8.43 -1.96
CA TRP A 120 -10.49 8.06 -3.24
C TRP A 120 -10.23 6.61 -3.63
N VAL A 121 -9.04 6.08 -3.35
CA VAL A 121 -8.75 4.66 -3.57
C VAL A 121 -9.61 3.78 -2.66
N VAL A 122 -9.78 4.12 -1.38
CA VAL A 122 -10.69 3.39 -0.46
C VAL A 122 -12.13 3.40 -0.98
N MET A 123 -12.62 4.55 -1.45
CA MET A 123 -13.97 4.65 -2.03
C MET A 123 -14.13 3.78 -3.29
N GLY A 124 -13.17 3.85 -4.21
CA GLY A 124 -13.16 2.98 -5.38
C GLY A 124 -13.12 1.50 -5.00
N ASN A 125 -12.38 1.16 -3.95
CA ASN A 125 -12.26 -0.21 -3.49
C ASN A 125 -13.55 -0.71 -2.83
N ALA A 126 -14.24 0.13 -2.06
CA ALA A 126 -15.55 -0.18 -1.49
C ALA A 126 -16.59 -0.45 -2.59
N VAL A 127 -16.58 0.33 -3.67
CA VAL A 127 -17.44 0.10 -4.84
C VAL A 127 -17.10 -1.21 -5.52
N LEU A 128 -15.82 -1.49 -5.80
CA LEU A 128 -15.38 -2.75 -6.40
C LEU A 128 -15.72 -3.97 -5.54
N GLY A 129 -15.61 -3.85 -4.21
CA GLY A 129 -16.03 -4.88 -3.26
C GLY A 129 -17.54 -5.11 -3.28
N GLY A 130 -18.34 -4.05 -3.36
CA GLY A 130 -19.79 -4.16 -3.55
C GLY A 130 -20.14 -4.86 -4.87
N ILE A 131 -19.48 -4.50 -5.97
CA ILE A 131 -19.67 -5.17 -7.27
C ILE A 131 -19.27 -6.65 -7.18
N THR A 132 -18.24 -6.99 -6.41
CA THR A 132 -17.82 -8.38 -6.20
C THR A 132 -18.95 -9.23 -5.63
N VAL A 133 -19.68 -8.72 -4.64
CA VAL A 133 -20.86 -9.37 -4.06
C VAL A 133 -21.98 -9.49 -5.09
N LEU A 134 -22.31 -8.39 -5.78
CA LEU A 134 -23.40 -8.33 -6.75
C LEU A 134 -23.16 -9.21 -8.00
N THR A 135 -21.90 -9.54 -8.29
CA THR A 135 -21.50 -10.38 -9.42
C THR A 135 -21.19 -11.82 -9.02
N GLY A 136 -21.50 -12.22 -7.78
CA GLY A 136 -21.28 -13.59 -7.31
C GLY A 136 -19.81 -14.00 -7.28
N LEU A 137 -18.95 -13.09 -6.79
CA LEU A 137 -17.48 -13.29 -6.71
C LEU A 137 -16.78 -13.44 -8.07
N ASN A 138 -17.21 -12.68 -9.09
CA ASN A 138 -16.55 -12.69 -10.39
C ASN A 138 -15.02 -12.46 -10.23
N PRO A 139 -14.17 -13.40 -10.71
CA PRO A 139 -12.75 -13.44 -10.37
C PRO A 139 -11.96 -12.26 -10.94
N TYR A 140 -12.45 -11.64 -12.02
CA TYR A 140 -11.84 -10.43 -12.58
C TYR A 140 -12.11 -9.21 -11.68
N VAL A 141 -13.32 -9.12 -11.11
CA VAL A 141 -13.70 -8.07 -10.17
C VAL A 141 -12.95 -8.24 -8.84
N VAL A 142 -12.87 -9.47 -8.33
CA VAL A 142 -12.07 -9.81 -7.13
C VAL A 142 -10.60 -9.43 -7.33
N SER A 143 -10.03 -9.77 -8.50
CA SER A 143 -8.66 -9.39 -8.86
C SER A 143 -8.48 -7.87 -8.90
N GLY A 144 -9.42 -7.16 -9.52
CA GLY A 144 -9.43 -5.69 -9.55
C GLY A 144 -9.48 -5.08 -8.15
N HIS A 145 -10.31 -5.62 -7.26
CA HIS A 145 -10.41 -5.20 -5.86
C HIS A 145 -9.07 -5.41 -5.10
N PHE A 146 -8.41 -6.56 -5.31
CA PHE A 146 -7.10 -6.83 -4.71
C PHE A 146 -5.99 -5.90 -5.26
N LEU A 147 -5.97 -5.64 -6.57
CA LEU A 147 -5.02 -4.73 -7.20
C LEU A 147 -5.24 -3.27 -6.76
N LEU A 148 -6.49 -2.86 -6.58
CA LEU A 148 -6.81 -1.54 -6.04
C LEU A 148 -6.41 -1.41 -4.56
N SER A 149 -6.50 -2.51 -3.79
CA SER A 149 -5.93 -2.58 -2.44
C SER A 149 -4.39 -2.44 -2.45
N SER A 150 -3.72 -3.03 -3.43
CA SER A 150 -2.28 -2.86 -3.64
C SER A 150 -1.92 -1.41 -4.01
N ALA A 151 -2.77 -0.73 -4.79
CA ALA A 151 -2.64 0.70 -5.06
C ALA A 151 -2.84 1.56 -3.80
N LEU A 152 -3.77 1.20 -2.91
CA LEU A 152 -3.93 1.86 -1.62
C LEU A 152 -2.66 1.74 -0.78
N ILE A 153 -2.08 0.54 -0.70
CA ILE A 153 -0.80 0.30 -0.04
C ILE A 153 0.30 1.18 -0.66
N THR A 154 0.36 1.31 -1.99
CA THR A 154 1.31 2.21 -2.67
C THR A 154 1.18 3.63 -2.15
N VAL A 155 -0.03 4.21 -2.17
CA VAL A 155 -0.24 5.58 -1.73
C VAL A 155 0.05 5.73 -0.24
N ALA A 156 -0.33 4.75 0.59
CA ALA A 156 -0.07 4.76 2.02
C ALA A 156 1.43 4.69 2.35
N VAL A 157 2.20 3.82 1.68
CA VAL A 157 3.66 3.72 1.80
C VAL A 157 4.33 5.02 1.38
N VAL A 158 3.94 5.58 0.23
CA VAL A 158 4.47 6.85 -0.24
C VAL A 158 4.14 7.97 0.74
N THR A 159 2.93 8.04 1.26
CA THR A 159 2.53 9.04 2.27
C THR A 159 3.37 8.91 3.54
N TRP A 160 3.51 7.69 4.06
CA TRP A 160 4.29 7.41 5.27
C TRP A 160 5.77 7.74 5.10
N GLN A 161 6.38 7.38 3.96
CA GLN A 161 7.77 7.71 3.66
C GLN A 161 7.96 9.23 3.50
N ARG A 162 7.05 9.90 2.76
CA ARG A 162 7.09 11.36 2.56
C ARG A 162 6.92 12.14 3.86
N ALA A 163 6.16 11.61 4.83
CA ALA A 163 6.04 12.19 6.17
C ALA A 163 7.35 12.18 6.99
N ARG A 164 8.34 11.36 6.57
CA ARG A 164 9.67 11.24 7.20
C ARG A 164 10.76 12.00 6.46
N GLU A 165 10.43 12.57 5.31
CA GLU A 165 11.35 13.27 4.42
C GLU A 165 11.03 14.77 4.38
N GLY A 166 12.02 15.59 4.00
CA GLY A 166 11.83 17.00 3.68
C GLY A 166 11.05 17.24 2.38
N ASP A 167 10.89 18.51 2.03
CA ASP A 167 10.22 18.96 0.80
C ASP A 167 11.18 19.47 -0.28
N GLY A 168 12.50 19.38 -0.05
CA GLY A 168 13.50 19.70 -1.06
C GLY A 168 13.34 18.89 -2.35
N ALA A 169 14.05 19.35 -3.40
CA ALA A 169 14.15 18.60 -4.64
C ALA A 169 14.72 17.20 -4.38
N ALA A 170 14.20 16.21 -5.10
CA ALA A 170 14.72 14.85 -5.01
C ALA A 170 16.15 14.80 -5.54
N ARG A 171 17.07 14.27 -4.73
CA ARG A 171 18.47 14.07 -5.11
C ARG A 171 18.73 12.56 -5.23
N PRO A 172 19.21 12.06 -6.38
CA PRO A 172 19.54 10.65 -6.52
C PRO A 172 20.75 10.30 -5.66
N LEU A 173 20.69 9.15 -4.99
CA LEU A 173 21.79 8.62 -4.17
C LEU A 173 22.65 7.59 -4.91
N VAL A 174 22.17 7.12 -6.06
CA VAL A 174 22.83 6.12 -6.92
C VAL A 174 22.68 6.51 -8.38
N GLY A 175 23.56 5.97 -9.23
CA GLY A 175 23.53 6.21 -10.67
C GLY A 175 22.21 5.79 -11.34
N ARG A 176 21.91 6.41 -12.50
CA ARG A 176 20.68 6.18 -13.26
C ARG A 176 20.42 4.70 -13.60
N PRO A 177 21.41 3.88 -13.99
CA PRO A 177 21.20 2.45 -14.25
C PRO A 177 20.70 1.67 -13.03
N VAL A 178 21.20 1.99 -11.83
CA VAL A 178 20.78 1.35 -10.59
C VAL A 178 19.32 1.72 -10.25
N GLN A 179 18.93 2.97 -10.51
CA GLN A 179 17.53 3.39 -10.36
C GLN A 179 16.61 2.68 -11.36
N GLN A 180 17.06 2.51 -12.61
CA GLN A 180 16.32 1.76 -13.62
C GLN A 180 16.15 0.30 -13.20
N LEU A 181 17.19 -0.35 -12.67
CA LEU A 181 17.10 -1.71 -12.14
C LEU A 181 16.09 -1.80 -10.98
N ALA A 182 16.09 -0.84 -10.05
CA ALA A 182 15.08 -0.78 -8.98
C ALA A 182 13.65 -0.60 -9.52
N TRP A 183 13.47 0.16 -10.60
CA TRP A 183 12.17 0.29 -11.27
C TRP A 183 11.76 -0.99 -11.99
N VAL A 184 12.66 -1.64 -12.71
CA VAL A 184 12.41 -2.94 -13.35
C VAL A 184 12.01 -3.97 -12.30
N LEU A 185 12.70 -4.02 -11.15
CA LEU A 185 12.31 -4.86 -10.02
C LEU A 185 10.91 -4.51 -9.50
N THR A 186 10.58 -3.22 -9.37
CA THR A 186 9.24 -2.77 -8.92
C THR A 186 8.14 -3.21 -9.89
N VAL A 187 8.37 -3.05 -11.19
CA VAL A 187 7.43 -3.51 -12.23
C VAL A 187 7.31 -5.03 -12.23
N GLY A 188 8.43 -5.75 -12.08
CA GLY A 188 8.45 -7.21 -11.94
C GLY A 188 7.61 -7.69 -10.76
N CYS A 189 7.73 -7.05 -9.59
CA CYS A 189 6.88 -7.35 -8.43
C CYS A 189 5.40 -7.03 -8.70
N ALA A 190 5.08 -5.94 -9.40
CA ALA A 190 3.70 -5.61 -9.74
C ALA A 190 3.08 -6.67 -10.68
N LEU A 191 3.84 -7.11 -11.69
CA LEU A 191 3.44 -8.20 -12.58
C LEU A 191 3.28 -9.51 -11.81
N LEU A 192 4.22 -9.85 -10.92
CA LEU A 192 4.15 -11.03 -10.07
C LEU A 192 2.84 -11.07 -9.26
N ILE A 193 2.49 -9.95 -8.61
CA ILE A 193 1.25 -9.80 -7.84
C ILE A 193 0.02 -9.95 -8.74
N ALA A 194 0.01 -9.30 -9.90
CA ALA A 194 -1.11 -9.39 -10.84
C ALA A 194 -1.30 -10.82 -11.39
N VAL A 195 -0.24 -11.52 -11.76
CA VAL A 195 -0.34 -12.93 -12.14
C VAL A 195 -0.80 -13.79 -10.95
N GLY A 196 -0.38 -13.46 -9.73
CA GLY A 196 -0.86 -14.12 -8.51
C GLY A 196 -2.37 -14.02 -8.31
N THR A 197 -3.01 -12.90 -8.68
CA THR A 197 -4.48 -12.80 -8.64
C THR A 197 -5.14 -13.70 -9.68
N VAL A 198 -4.50 -13.90 -10.84
CA VAL A 198 -4.99 -14.85 -11.86
C VAL A 198 -4.87 -16.30 -11.37
N VAL A 199 -3.75 -16.68 -10.72
CA VAL A 199 -3.62 -18.00 -10.07
C VAL A 199 -4.75 -18.22 -9.06
N THR A 200 -5.05 -17.18 -8.29
CA THR A 200 -6.10 -17.17 -7.26
C THR A 200 -7.51 -17.33 -7.86
N GLY A 201 -7.78 -16.69 -9.01
CA GLY A 201 -9.08 -16.74 -9.71
C GLY A 201 -9.27 -17.96 -10.61
N ALA A 202 -8.20 -18.62 -11.06
CA ALA A 202 -8.25 -19.90 -11.77
C ALA A 202 -8.22 -21.10 -10.80
N GLY A 203 -7.71 -20.91 -9.59
CA GLY A 203 -7.47 -21.97 -8.61
C GLY A 203 -8.69 -22.41 -7.80
N PRO A 204 -8.48 -23.36 -6.86
CA PRO A 204 -9.58 -24.00 -6.13
C PRO A 204 -10.30 -23.09 -5.12
N HIS A 205 -9.58 -22.13 -4.50
CA HIS A 205 -10.09 -21.30 -3.41
C HIS A 205 -10.90 -20.07 -3.86
N ALA A 206 -11.78 -20.15 -4.85
CA ALA A 206 -12.39 -18.97 -5.48
C ALA A 206 -13.30 -18.10 -4.57
N GLY A 207 -13.66 -18.55 -3.36
CA GLY A 207 -14.32 -17.72 -2.34
C GLY A 207 -15.74 -18.13 -1.94
N ASP A 208 -16.23 -19.26 -2.45
CA ASP A 208 -17.47 -19.92 -2.03
C ASP A 208 -17.32 -21.45 -2.11
N SER A 209 -18.17 -22.15 -1.34
CA SER A 209 -18.32 -23.60 -1.26
C SER A 209 -19.06 -24.25 -2.45
N THR A 210 -19.73 -23.46 -3.29
CA THR A 210 -20.41 -23.88 -4.54
C THR A 210 -19.80 -23.26 -5.79
N GLU A 211 -20.22 -23.70 -6.99
CA GLU A 211 -19.64 -23.36 -8.31
C GLU A 211 -19.41 -21.85 -8.56
N VAL A 212 -18.25 -21.34 -8.15
CA VAL A 212 -17.81 -19.98 -8.51
C VAL A 212 -17.27 -20.00 -9.94
N HIS A 213 -17.64 -18.97 -10.72
CA HIS A 213 -17.03 -18.72 -12.02
C HIS A 213 -15.51 -18.57 -11.86
N ARG A 214 -14.73 -19.45 -12.50
CA ARG A 214 -13.27 -19.38 -12.52
C ARG A 214 -12.78 -18.77 -13.83
N ILE A 215 -11.58 -18.19 -13.79
CA ILE A 215 -10.89 -17.80 -15.01
C ILE A 215 -10.63 -19.07 -15.84
N PRO A 216 -11.07 -19.16 -17.11
CA PRO A 216 -11.01 -20.38 -17.90
C PRO A 216 -9.61 -20.62 -18.49
N ILE A 217 -8.61 -20.68 -17.62
CA ILE A 217 -7.21 -20.95 -17.94
C ILE A 217 -6.73 -22.07 -17.02
N ASP A 218 -5.88 -22.96 -17.52
CA ASP A 218 -5.29 -24.02 -16.72
C ASP A 218 -4.51 -23.45 -15.52
N TRP A 219 -4.96 -23.78 -14.31
CA TRP A 219 -4.39 -23.26 -13.06
C TRP A 219 -2.92 -23.65 -12.89
N LYS A 220 -2.51 -24.85 -13.32
CA LYS A 220 -1.11 -25.29 -13.20
C LYS A 220 -0.18 -24.44 -14.06
N THR A 221 -0.60 -24.14 -15.29
CA THR A 221 0.14 -23.28 -16.22
C THR A 221 0.33 -21.87 -15.66
N VAL A 222 -0.72 -21.25 -15.11
CA VAL A 222 -0.60 -19.90 -14.54
C VAL A 222 0.21 -19.93 -13.23
N ALA A 223 0.07 -20.98 -12.41
CA ALA A 223 0.88 -21.16 -11.21
C ALA A 223 2.37 -21.30 -11.54
N GLN A 224 2.72 -22.03 -12.61
CA GLN A 224 4.09 -22.12 -13.11
C GLN A 224 4.59 -20.74 -13.57
N LEU A 225 3.81 -20.01 -14.38
CA LEU A 225 4.17 -18.64 -14.80
C LEU A 225 4.41 -17.72 -13.60
N HIS A 226 3.58 -17.82 -12.56
CA HIS A 226 3.77 -17.08 -11.32
C HIS A 226 5.07 -17.44 -10.61
N ALA A 227 5.41 -18.73 -10.54
CA ALA A 227 6.67 -19.20 -9.97
C ALA A 227 7.89 -18.72 -10.78
N ASP A 228 7.81 -18.74 -12.11
CA ASP A 228 8.87 -18.25 -13.00
C ASP A 228 9.11 -16.75 -12.79
N LEU A 229 8.02 -15.96 -12.71
CA LEU A 229 8.11 -14.53 -12.37
C LEU A 229 8.70 -14.29 -10.97
N ALA A 230 8.40 -15.16 -10.00
CA ALA A 230 8.97 -15.07 -8.66
C ALA A 230 10.49 -15.28 -8.70
N TRP A 231 10.98 -16.26 -9.47
CA TRP A 231 12.41 -16.47 -9.69
C TRP A 231 13.08 -15.28 -10.40
N VAL A 232 12.42 -14.68 -11.38
CA VAL A 232 12.90 -13.43 -12.01
C VAL A 232 13.02 -12.31 -10.99
N VAL A 233 12.02 -12.11 -10.11
CA VAL A 233 12.07 -11.10 -9.04
C VAL A 233 13.19 -11.40 -8.04
N VAL A 234 13.42 -12.66 -7.68
CA VAL A 234 14.56 -13.06 -6.83
C VAL A 234 15.89 -12.74 -7.52
N ALA A 235 16.04 -13.08 -8.79
CA ALA A 235 17.25 -12.79 -9.56
C ALA A 235 17.51 -11.27 -9.67
N LEU A 236 16.48 -10.47 -9.97
CA LEU A 236 16.56 -9.00 -9.99
C LEU A 236 16.93 -8.42 -8.62
N THR A 237 16.39 -9.00 -7.54
CA THR A 237 16.70 -8.59 -6.16
C THR A 237 18.16 -8.87 -5.82
N LEU A 238 18.67 -10.06 -6.18
CA LEU A 238 20.07 -10.42 -6.00
C LEU A 238 20.99 -9.54 -6.84
N ALA A 239 20.65 -9.31 -8.12
CA ALA A 239 21.40 -8.41 -8.99
C ALA A 239 21.50 -7.01 -8.37
N LEU A 240 20.38 -6.43 -7.93
CA LEU A 240 20.36 -5.12 -7.29
C LEU A 240 21.14 -5.13 -5.96
N TRP A 241 21.06 -6.19 -5.17
CA TRP A 241 21.84 -6.36 -3.93
C TRP A 241 23.34 -6.27 -4.21
N PHE A 242 23.84 -6.99 -5.21
CA PHE A 242 25.26 -7.00 -5.58
C PHE A 242 25.70 -5.67 -6.18
N VAL A 243 24.92 -5.11 -7.11
CA VAL A 243 25.21 -3.81 -7.74
C VAL A 243 25.29 -2.71 -6.68
N LEU A 244 24.38 -2.66 -5.71
CA LEU A 244 24.41 -1.68 -4.62
C LEU A 244 25.67 -1.80 -3.74
N ARG A 245 26.27 -2.99 -3.62
CA ARG A 245 27.55 -3.18 -2.93
C ARG A 245 28.73 -2.80 -3.81
N ALA A 246 28.71 -3.17 -5.08
CA ALA A 246 29.77 -2.87 -6.03
C ALA A 246 29.95 -1.36 -6.27
N VAL A 247 28.88 -0.57 -6.16
CA VAL A 247 28.93 0.90 -6.31
C VAL A 247 29.02 1.65 -4.98
N ASP A 248 29.30 0.95 -3.88
CA ASP A 248 29.36 1.51 -2.52
C ASP A 248 28.15 2.39 -2.15
N ALA A 249 26.95 1.95 -2.53
CA ALA A 249 25.73 2.70 -2.29
C ALA A 249 25.51 2.96 -0.78
N PRO A 250 24.75 4.01 -0.41
CA PRO A 250 24.48 4.32 0.99
C PRO A 250 23.80 3.18 1.77
N ALA A 251 23.89 3.22 3.10
CA ALA A 251 23.33 2.19 3.98
C ALA A 251 21.80 2.01 3.82
N GLY A 252 21.08 3.07 3.44
CA GLY A 252 19.63 3.05 3.20
C GLY A 252 19.21 2.02 2.15
N PRO A 253 19.57 2.19 0.87
CA PRO A 253 19.35 1.20 -0.19
C PRO A 253 19.79 -0.22 0.18
N LYS A 254 21.00 -0.38 0.74
CA LYS A 254 21.56 -1.69 1.13
C LYS A 254 20.71 -2.40 2.19
N ALA A 255 20.19 -1.67 3.18
CA ALA A 255 19.31 -2.23 4.18
C ALA A 255 17.94 -2.61 3.58
N ARG A 256 17.36 -1.77 2.72
CA ARG A 256 16.03 -2.05 2.12
C ARG A 256 16.05 -3.25 1.19
N ILE A 257 17.09 -3.43 0.37
CA ILE A 257 17.18 -4.58 -0.51
C ILE A 257 17.38 -5.88 0.28
N ARG A 258 18.14 -5.84 1.39
CA ARG A 258 18.27 -6.97 2.33
C ARG A 258 16.92 -7.31 2.96
N ASP A 259 16.21 -6.31 3.48
CA ASP A 259 14.89 -6.53 4.09
C ASP A 259 13.92 -7.16 3.08
N LEU A 260 13.89 -6.67 1.83
CA LEU A 260 13.09 -7.25 0.74
C LEU A 260 13.48 -8.70 0.45
N PHE A 261 14.78 -9.00 0.35
CA PHE A 261 15.26 -10.36 0.10
C PHE A 261 14.82 -11.36 1.18
N LEU A 262 14.89 -10.97 2.46
CA LEU A 262 14.45 -11.83 3.56
C LEU A 262 12.95 -12.15 3.47
N VAL A 263 12.12 -11.15 3.15
CA VAL A 263 10.69 -11.34 2.94
C VAL A 263 10.42 -12.21 1.71
N LEU A 264 11.13 -11.98 0.59
CA LEU A 264 11.02 -12.79 -0.62
C LEU A 264 11.41 -14.25 -0.38
N LEU A 265 12.47 -14.51 0.37
CA LEU A 265 12.88 -15.87 0.73
C LEU A 265 11.81 -16.58 1.54
N ALA A 266 11.28 -15.93 2.58
CA ALA A 266 10.18 -16.46 3.38
C ALA A 266 8.92 -16.72 2.53
N GLN A 267 8.62 -15.82 1.60
CA GLN A 267 7.48 -15.98 0.69
C GLN A 267 7.68 -17.06 -0.37
N GLY A 268 8.90 -17.27 -0.85
CA GLY A 268 9.24 -18.40 -1.71
C GLY A 268 9.01 -19.72 -0.98
N VAL A 269 9.46 -19.84 0.28
CA VAL A 269 9.21 -21.02 1.12
C VAL A 269 7.71 -21.24 1.31
N ILE A 270 6.97 -20.22 1.74
CA ILE A 270 5.50 -20.31 1.91
C ILE A 270 4.84 -20.72 0.59
N GLY A 271 5.27 -20.14 -0.53
CA GLY A 271 4.78 -20.41 -1.89
C GLY A 271 4.96 -21.86 -2.32
N TYR A 272 6.14 -22.42 -2.11
CA TYR A 272 6.42 -23.82 -2.44
C TYR A 272 5.68 -24.79 -1.51
N VAL A 273 5.71 -24.54 -0.19
CA VAL A 273 5.04 -25.39 0.79
C VAL A 273 3.54 -25.40 0.49
N GLN A 274 2.89 -24.23 0.32
CA GLN A 274 1.45 -24.20 0.02
C GLN A 274 1.11 -24.95 -1.26
N TYR A 275 1.94 -24.90 -2.31
CA TYR A 275 1.66 -25.59 -3.56
C TYR A 275 1.69 -27.11 -3.38
N PHE A 276 2.72 -27.63 -2.73
CA PHE A 276 2.91 -29.07 -2.55
C PHE A 276 2.03 -29.68 -1.45
N THR A 277 1.57 -28.89 -0.48
CA THR A 277 0.64 -29.35 0.57
C THR A 277 -0.83 -29.07 0.21
N HIS A 278 -1.15 -28.91 -1.08
CA HIS A 278 -2.53 -28.72 -1.57
C HIS A 278 -3.25 -27.47 -1.05
N LEU A 279 -2.53 -26.36 -0.97
CA LEU A 279 -3.02 -25.00 -0.68
C LEU A 279 -3.74 -24.85 0.68
N PRO A 280 -3.12 -25.16 1.83
CA PRO A 280 -3.74 -24.95 3.13
C PRO A 280 -4.11 -23.48 3.34
N GLU A 281 -5.35 -23.20 3.74
CA GLU A 281 -5.90 -21.83 3.84
C GLU A 281 -5.00 -20.87 4.62
N VAL A 282 -4.45 -21.33 5.75
CA VAL A 282 -3.54 -20.53 6.58
C VAL A 282 -2.28 -20.10 5.81
N LEU A 283 -1.68 -21.01 5.03
CA LEU A 283 -0.51 -20.69 4.21
C LEU A 283 -0.87 -19.74 3.07
N VAL A 284 -2.05 -19.90 2.46
CA VAL A 284 -2.55 -18.95 1.45
C VAL A 284 -2.72 -17.56 2.06
N GLY A 285 -3.29 -17.46 3.26
CA GLY A 285 -3.43 -16.20 4.01
C GLY A 285 -2.07 -15.56 4.35
N LEU A 286 -1.10 -16.36 4.80
CA LEU A 286 0.28 -15.90 5.02
C LEU A 286 0.98 -15.47 3.72
N HIS A 287 0.67 -16.12 2.60
CA HIS A 287 1.17 -15.73 1.29
C HIS A 287 0.59 -14.38 0.84
N MET A 288 -0.71 -14.14 1.09
CA MET A 288 -1.34 -12.84 0.84
C MET A 288 -0.73 -11.72 1.71
N LEU A 289 -0.50 -11.99 2.99
CA LEU A 289 0.22 -11.04 3.87
C LEU A 289 1.61 -10.73 3.31
N GLY A 290 2.38 -11.75 2.94
CA GLY A 290 3.72 -11.50 2.43
C GLY A 290 3.74 -10.86 1.04
N SER A 291 2.73 -11.06 0.20
CA SER A 291 2.54 -10.28 -1.03
C SER A 291 2.45 -8.77 -0.73
N ALA A 292 1.66 -8.38 0.29
CA ALA A 292 1.61 -7.00 0.75
C ALA A 292 2.97 -6.51 1.29
N LEU A 293 3.69 -7.36 2.04
CA LEU A 293 5.03 -7.02 2.58
C LEU A 293 6.10 -6.90 1.48
N ILE A 294 6.07 -7.75 0.45
CA ILE A 294 6.94 -7.65 -0.74
C ILE A 294 6.65 -6.33 -1.46
N TRP A 295 5.37 -6.00 -1.65
CA TRP A 295 4.98 -4.75 -2.30
C TRP A 295 5.47 -3.52 -1.52
N ILE A 296 5.28 -3.51 -0.20
CA ILE A 296 5.84 -2.48 0.68
C ILE A 296 7.38 -2.44 0.59
N GLY A 297 8.03 -3.60 0.60
CA GLY A 297 9.48 -3.76 0.53
C GLY A 297 10.06 -3.15 -0.74
N VAL A 298 9.52 -3.51 -1.91
CA VAL A 298 10.02 -3.04 -3.21
C VAL A 298 9.78 -1.55 -3.41
N LEU A 299 8.64 -1.00 -2.96
CA LEU A 299 8.39 0.44 -2.97
C LEU A 299 9.39 1.20 -2.08
N ARG A 300 9.73 0.63 -0.91
CA ARG A 300 10.75 1.22 -0.03
C ARG A 300 12.16 1.14 -0.61
N VAL A 301 12.49 0.07 -1.35
CA VAL A 301 13.73 -0.02 -2.14
C VAL A 301 13.75 1.11 -3.17
N ALA A 302 12.73 1.24 -4.01
CA ALA A 302 12.66 2.27 -5.04
C ALA A 302 12.80 3.69 -4.47
N MET A 303 12.08 3.99 -3.38
CA MET A 303 12.17 5.31 -2.72
C MET A 303 13.50 5.55 -2.03
N SER A 304 14.21 4.50 -1.57
CA SER A 304 15.52 4.65 -0.92
C SER A 304 16.64 5.06 -1.87
N MET A 305 16.42 4.97 -3.19
CA MET A 305 17.39 5.38 -4.21
C MET A 305 17.55 6.90 -4.32
N ARG A 306 16.71 7.68 -3.63
CA ARG A 306 16.77 9.13 -3.59
C ARG A 306 16.57 9.65 -2.17
N GLU A 307 17.08 10.83 -1.90
CA GLU A 307 16.78 11.59 -0.70
C GLU A 307 16.03 12.88 -1.02
N ARG A 308 15.36 13.44 -0.01
CA ARG A 308 14.74 14.77 -0.05
C ARG A 308 15.13 15.53 1.21
N PRO A 309 16.14 16.42 1.12
CA PRO A 309 16.60 17.17 2.27
C PRO A 309 15.49 18.03 2.89
N SER A 310 15.52 18.17 4.20
CA SER A 310 14.78 19.24 4.89
C SER A 310 15.34 20.58 4.43
N ALA A 311 14.48 21.55 4.13
CA ALA A 311 14.94 22.90 3.85
C ALA A 311 15.59 23.44 5.13
N GLN A 312 16.92 23.54 5.16
CA GLN A 312 17.57 24.35 6.18
C GLN A 312 17.26 25.82 5.87
N PRO A 313 16.91 26.64 6.87
CA PRO A 313 17.00 28.09 6.71
C PRO A 313 18.46 28.38 6.37
N GLY A 314 18.73 28.88 5.16
CA GLY A 314 20.08 29.26 4.78
C GLY A 314 20.61 30.27 5.79
N ILE A 315 21.70 29.94 6.48
CA ILE A 315 22.52 30.95 7.14
C ILE A 315 23.02 31.84 5.99
N PRO A 316 22.72 33.15 5.97
CA PRO A 316 23.32 34.04 4.98
C PRO A 316 24.84 33.88 5.08
N GLY A 317 25.48 33.44 4.00
CA GLY A 317 26.94 33.46 3.94
C GLY A 317 27.41 34.90 4.18
N PRO A 318 28.52 35.11 4.91
CA PRO A 318 29.02 36.46 5.16
C PRO A 318 29.15 37.21 3.83
N ALA A 319 28.52 38.39 3.76
CA ALA A 319 28.60 39.25 2.60
C ALA A 319 30.07 39.45 2.25
N GLN A 320 30.44 39.15 1.00
CA GLN A 320 31.76 39.53 0.50
C GLN A 320 31.84 41.05 0.51
N SER A 321 32.52 41.59 1.51
CA SER A 321 32.97 42.97 1.55
C SER A 321 34.03 43.14 0.45
N GLY A 322 33.57 43.37 -0.77
CA GLY A 322 34.40 43.80 -1.87
C GLY A 322 34.98 45.18 -1.56
N SER A 323 36.24 45.19 -1.11
CA SER A 323 37.09 46.37 -1.08
C SER A 323 37.26 46.89 -2.51
N ALA A 324 36.50 47.93 -2.85
CA ALA A 324 36.81 48.79 -3.98
C ALA A 324 37.89 49.79 -3.51
N LEU A 325 39.14 49.34 -3.46
CA LEU A 325 40.28 50.26 -3.42
C LEU A 325 40.43 50.88 -4.81
N ALA A 326 40.19 52.19 -4.84
CA ALA A 326 40.51 53.07 -5.94
C ALA A 326 42.00 52.95 -6.30
N SER A 327 42.30 52.81 -7.59
CA SER A 327 43.60 53.14 -8.15
C SER A 327 43.38 54.15 -9.27
N THR A 328 43.46 55.42 -8.91
CA THR A 328 43.86 56.51 -9.81
C THR A 328 45.38 56.54 -9.88
N ALA A 329 45.95 56.23 -11.06
CA ALA A 329 47.20 56.76 -11.61
C ALA A 329 47.37 56.20 -13.03
#